data_AF-A0A5D4UNJ3-F1
#
_entry.id   AF-A0A5D4UNJ3-F1
#
_cell.length_a   1.000
_cell.length_b   1.000
_cell.length_c   1.000
_cell.angle_alpha   90.00
_cell.angle_beta   90.00
_cell.angle_gamma   90.00
#
_symmetry.space_group_name_H-M   'P 1'
#
loop_
_entity.id
_entity.type
_entity.pdbx_description
1 polymer ?
#
loop_
_entity_poly.entity_id
_entity_poly.type
_entity_poly.pdbx_seq_one_letter_code
_entity_poly.pdbx_strand_id
1 'polypeptide(L)'
;MGVYKRIVTLLNRFKQVFYYYDDEDFSPSEKEYIDNIKKTNPYGLLVLIFGGVSFTFGPQYVILPVATLIIAILTIGTFDKEKEDNPWTFMLGSILSLIGLYMYIVGAVHILI
;
A
#
# COMPACT_ATOMS: atom_id res chain seq x y z
N MET A 1 -5.66 -19.05 14.37
CA MET A 1 -5.53 -17.78 15.14
C MET A 1 -4.14 -17.13 15.10
N GLY A 2 -3.04 -17.85 14.77
CA GLY A 2 -1.68 -17.29 14.83
C GLY A 2 -1.25 -16.38 13.67
N VAL A 3 -1.73 -16.63 12.44
CA VAL A 3 -1.28 -15.89 11.23
C VAL A 3 -1.82 -14.46 11.22
N TYR A 4 -3.12 -14.28 11.47
CA TYR A 4 -3.74 -12.97 11.57
C TYR A 4 -3.05 -12.08 12.61
N LYS A 5 -2.79 -12.63 13.82
CA LYS A 5 -2.12 -11.89 14.89
C LYS A 5 -0.70 -11.46 14.48
N ARG A 6 0.06 -12.33 13.77
CA ARG A 6 1.38 -11.99 13.23
C ARG A 6 1.30 -10.88 12.18
N ILE A 7 0.33 -10.94 11.26
CA ILE A 7 0.11 -9.89 10.26
C ILE A 7 -0.19 -8.56 10.95
N VAL A 8 -1.09 -8.53 11.92
CA VAL A 8 -1.42 -7.32 12.70
C VAL A 8 -0.22 -6.79 13.48
N THR A 9 0.61 -7.65 14.09
CA THR A 9 1.83 -7.22 14.77
C THR A 9 2.84 -6.62 13.81
N LEU A 10 3.01 -7.20 12.62
CA LEU A 10 3.92 -6.72 11.59
C LEU A 10 3.44 -5.37 11.02
N LEU A 11 2.14 -5.24 10.80
CA LEU A 11 1.47 -3.97 10.44
C LEU A 11 1.67 -2.88 11.50
N ASN A 12 1.50 -3.21 12.78
CA ASN A 12 1.72 -2.25 13.87
C ASN A 12 3.17 -1.80 13.98
N ARG A 13 4.13 -2.68 13.70
CA ARG A 13 5.56 -2.32 13.60
C ARG A 13 5.83 -1.38 12.44
N PHE A 14 5.28 -1.65 11.26
CA PHE A 14 5.38 -0.70 10.14
C PHE A 14 4.76 0.64 10.51
N LYS A 15 3.58 0.65 11.15
CA LYS A 15 2.96 1.89 11.65
C LYS A 15 3.91 2.65 12.57
N GLN A 16 4.58 1.99 13.52
CA GLN A 16 5.58 2.65 14.36
C GLN A 16 6.76 3.22 13.55
N VAL A 17 7.30 2.49 12.58
CA VAL A 17 8.41 2.99 11.75
C VAL A 17 8.00 4.20 10.91
N PHE A 18 6.80 4.20 10.34
CA PHE A 18 6.31 5.34 9.55
C PHE A 18 5.87 6.54 10.39
N TYR A 19 5.50 6.33 11.64
CA TYR A 19 5.11 7.41 12.56
C TYR A 19 6.26 7.89 13.45
N TYR A 20 7.39 7.20 13.48
CA TYR A 20 8.59 7.63 14.18
C TYR A 20 9.29 8.68 13.34
N TYR A 21 9.01 9.94 13.65
CA TYR A 21 9.69 11.09 13.09
C TYR A 21 10.34 11.83 14.26
N ASP A 22 11.66 12.01 14.20
CA ASP A 22 12.41 12.73 15.23
C ASP A 22 12.24 14.23 14.95
N ASP A 23 11.45 14.89 15.77
CA ASP A 23 10.97 16.24 15.52
C ASP A 23 11.85 17.33 16.16
N GLU A 24 13.01 16.96 16.73
CA GLU A 24 13.90 17.91 17.41
C GLU A 24 14.53 18.96 16.46
N ASP A 25 14.69 18.64 15.17
CA ASP A 25 15.39 19.51 14.19
C ASP A 25 14.46 20.44 13.37
N PHE A 26 13.13 20.33 13.51
CA PHE A 26 12.19 21.13 12.71
C PHE A 26 11.80 22.45 13.35
N SER A 27 11.74 23.51 12.55
CA SER A 27 11.14 24.78 12.97
C SER A 27 9.64 24.61 13.26
N PRO A 28 9.03 25.47 14.10
CA PRO A 28 7.60 25.39 14.41
C PRO A 28 6.69 25.41 13.17
N SER A 29 7.05 26.18 12.14
CA SER A 29 6.31 26.24 10.87
C SER A 29 6.41 24.96 10.06
N GLU A 30 7.55 24.25 10.12
CA GLU A 30 7.71 22.96 9.44
C GLU A 30 6.90 21.88 10.15
N LYS A 31 6.88 21.89 11.49
CA LYS A 31 6.01 20.98 12.27
C LYS A 31 4.54 21.18 11.93
N GLU A 32 4.07 22.42 11.93
CA GLU A 32 2.68 22.74 11.58
C GLU A 32 2.34 22.31 10.14
N TYR A 33 3.27 22.49 9.19
CA TYR A 33 3.08 22.00 7.83
C TYR A 33 3.00 20.47 7.77
N ILE A 34 3.93 19.75 8.42
CA ILE A 34 3.98 18.28 8.43
C ILE A 34 2.75 17.68 9.12
N ASP A 35 2.32 18.25 10.25
CA ASP A 35 1.14 17.80 10.98
C ASP A 35 -0.16 17.98 10.18
N ASN A 36 -0.20 18.93 9.25
CA ASN A 36 -1.31 19.11 8.31
C ASN A 36 -1.27 18.11 7.13
N ILE A 37 -0.20 17.33 6.95
CA ILE A 37 -0.13 16.30 5.92
C ILE A 37 -0.92 15.08 6.38
N LYS A 38 -1.94 14.73 5.59
CA LYS A 38 -2.74 13.51 5.78
C LYS A 38 -1.84 12.28 5.91
N LYS A 39 -2.00 11.57 7.01
CA LYS A 39 -1.23 10.36 7.32
C LYS A 39 -1.50 9.27 6.30
N THR A 40 -0.47 8.47 6.02
CA THR A 40 -0.62 7.35 5.07
C THR A 40 -1.20 6.14 5.78
N ASN A 41 -2.24 5.54 5.19
CA ASN A 41 -2.79 4.28 5.69
C ASN A 41 -1.79 3.12 5.41
N PRO A 42 -1.38 2.36 6.43
CA PRO A 42 -0.40 1.28 6.27
C PRO A 42 -0.90 0.14 5.37
N TYR A 43 -2.21 -0.13 5.34
CA TYR A 43 -2.79 -1.10 4.39
C TYR A 43 -2.70 -0.60 2.96
N GLY A 44 -2.91 0.71 2.74
CA GLY A 44 -2.78 1.32 1.42
C GLY A 44 -1.34 1.23 0.91
N LEU A 45 -0.37 1.42 1.80
CA LEU A 45 1.03 1.22 1.45
C LEU A 45 1.35 -0.23 1.09
N LEU A 46 0.81 -1.21 1.82
CA LEU A 46 0.96 -2.62 1.45
C LEU A 46 0.35 -2.91 0.07
N VAL A 47 -0.86 -2.41 -0.19
CA VAL A 47 -1.52 -2.54 -1.49
C VAL A 47 -0.68 -1.89 -2.59
N LEU A 48 -0.03 -0.76 -2.31
CA LEU A 48 0.91 -0.13 -3.24
C LEU A 48 2.11 -1.03 -3.56
N ILE A 49 2.77 -1.57 -2.54
CA ILE A 49 3.95 -2.44 -2.71
C ILE A 49 3.56 -3.70 -3.50
N PHE A 50 2.51 -4.41 -3.06
CA PHE A 50 2.04 -5.61 -3.75
C PHE A 50 1.46 -5.31 -5.13
N GLY A 51 0.90 -4.11 -5.34
CA GLY A 51 0.49 -3.60 -6.64
C GLY A 51 1.67 -3.48 -7.59
N GLY A 52 2.79 -2.93 -7.12
CA GLY A 52 4.05 -2.89 -7.88
C GLY A 52 4.58 -4.28 -8.22
N VAL A 53 4.62 -5.19 -7.24
CA VAL A 53 5.01 -6.59 -7.49
C VAL A 53 4.07 -7.25 -8.51
N SER A 54 2.78 -6.98 -8.43
CA SER A 54 1.77 -7.52 -9.34
C SER A 54 1.88 -6.93 -10.75
N PHE A 55 2.24 -5.66 -10.89
CA PHE A 55 2.55 -5.08 -12.18
C PHE A 55 3.76 -5.78 -12.82
N THR A 56 4.86 -5.88 -12.09
CA THR A 56 6.12 -6.45 -12.60
C THR A 56 6.03 -7.93 -12.91
N PHE A 57 5.44 -8.73 -12.03
CA PHE A 57 5.46 -10.20 -12.11
C PHE A 57 4.09 -10.82 -12.40
N GLY A 58 2.99 -10.09 -12.24
CA GLY A 58 1.64 -10.55 -12.53
C GLY A 58 1.40 -11.04 -13.96
N PRO A 59 2.05 -10.47 -15.00
CA PRO A 59 1.97 -11.02 -16.35
C PRO A 59 2.45 -12.47 -16.49
N GLN A 60 3.33 -12.93 -15.59
CA GLN A 60 3.78 -14.33 -15.55
C GLN A 60 3.02 -15.13 -14.48
N TYR A 61 2.69 -14.49 -13.35
CA TYR A 61 2.05 -15.12 -12.19
C TYR A 61 0.75 -14.40 -11.82
N VAL A 62 -0.34 -14.73 -12.53
CA VAL A 62 -1.67 -14.11 -12.36
C VAL A 62 -2.21 -14.13 -10.92
N ILE A 63 -1.75 -15.07 -10.09
CA ILE A 63 -2.15 -15.14 -8.69
C ILE A 63 -1.74 -13.88 -7.90
N LEU A 64 -0.66 -13.21 -8.28
CA LEU A 64 -0.17 -11.99 -7.62
C LEU A 64 -1.16 -10.83 -7.76
N PRO A 65 -1.57 -10.40 -8.98
CA PRO A 65 -2.55 -9.33 -9.12
C PRO A 65 -3.92 -9.70 -8.55
N VAL A 66 -4.36 -10.97 -8.67
CA VAL A 66 -5.63 -11.41 -8.09
C VAL A 66 -5.62 -11.29 -6.56
N ALA A 67 -4.57 -11.80 -5.90
CA ALA A 67 -4.44 -11.72 -4.45
C ALA A 67 -4.34 -10.26 -3.96
N THR A 68 -3.57 -9.42 -4.67
CA THR A 68 -3.43 -7.99 -4.35
C THR A 68 -4.76 -7.25 -4.43
N LEU A 69 -5.58 -7.52 -5.47
CA LEU A 69 -6.91 -6.90 -5.59
C LEU A 69 -7.87 -7.38 -4.50
N ILE A 70 -7.82 -8.67 -4.12
CA ILE A 70 -8.61 -9.18 -3.00
C ILE A 70 -8.22 -8.45 -1.71
N ILE A 71 -6.91 -8.33 -1.43
CA ILE A 71 -6.41 -7.60 -0.26
C ILE A 71 -6.88 -6.15 -0.30
N ALA A 72 -6.76 -5.47 -1.45
CA ALA A 72 -7.22 -4.11 -1.63
C ALA A 72 -8.71 -3.96 -1.30
N ILE A 73 -9.58 -4.83 -1.84
CA ILE A 73 -11.02 -4.80 -1.58
C ILE A 73 -11.34 -5.08 -0.11
N LEU A 74 -10.67 -6.05 0.52
CA LEU A 74 -10.91 -6.38 1.93
C LEU A 74 -10.46 -5.27 2.88
N THR A 75 -9.44 -4.49 2.47
CA THR A 75 -8.83 -3.47 3.33
C THR A 75 -9.27 -2.05 3.00
N ILE A 76 -9.90 -1.79 1.85
CA ILE A 76 -10.41 -0.44 1.51
C ILE A 76 -11.45 0.06 2.51
N GLY A 77 -12.21 -0.85 3.13
CA GLY A 77 -13.18 -0.51 4.18
C GLY A 77 -12.54 -0.13 5.52
N THR A 78 -11.24 -0.36 5.71
CA THR A 78 -10.49 0.08 6.91
C THR A 78 -10.04 1.53 6.84
N PHE A 79 -10.32 2.19 5.71
CA PHE A 79 -10.00 3.58 5.48
C PHE A 79 -10.91 4.49 6.32
N ASP A 80 -10.30 5.20 7.27
CA ASP A 80 -11.02 6.21 8.05
C ASP A 80 -10.93 7.56 7.34
N LYS A 81 -12.02 7.90 6.62
CA LYS A 81 -12.17 9.18 5.91
C LYS A 81 -12.09 10.39 6.85
N GLU A 82 -12.46 10.22 8.12
CA GLU A 82 -12.53 11.29 9.11
C GLU A 82 -11.17 11.51 9.80
N LYS A 83 -10.32 10.49 9.89
CA LYS A 83 -8.99 10.55 10.53
C LYS A 83 -7.80 10.70 9.58
N GLU A 84 -8.01 11.28 8.41
CA GLU A 84 -6.92 11.76 7.54
C GLU A 84 -6.08 10.67 6.87
N ASP A 85 -6.64 9.51 6.54
CA ASP A 85 -5.89 8.55 5.75
C ASP A 85 -5.76 9.03 4.28
N ASN A 86 -4.57 8.92 3.70
CA ASN A 86 -4.32 9.19 2.28
C ASN A 86 -4.78 8.00 1.40
N PRO A 87 -5.77 8.16 0.50
CA PRO A 87 -6.29 7.06 -0.33
C PRO A 87 -5.41 6.74 -1.55
N TRP A 88 -4.45 7.62 -1.89
CA TRP A 88 -3.65 7.50 -3.12
C TRP A 88 -2.87 6.18 -3.18
N THR A 89 -2.33 5.72 -2.06
CA THR A 89 -1.54 4.49 -2.01
C THR A 89 -2.38 3.26 -2.38
N PHE A 90 -3.60 3.18 -1.85
CA PHE A 90 -4.58 2.15 -2.23
C PHE A 90 -4.92 2.19 -3.71
N MET A 91 -5.24 3.37 -4.23
CA MET A 91 -5.67 3.54 -5.61
C MET A 91 -4.54 3.19 -6.59
N LEU A 92 -3.34 3.73 -6.36
CA LEU A 92 -2.16 3.44 -7.17
C LEU A 92 -1.79 1.97 -7.15
N GLY A 93 -1.79 1.33 -5.97
CA GLY A 93 -1.52 -0.11 -5.86
C GLY A 93 -2.54 -0.96 -6.60
N SER A 94 -3.82 -0.60 -6.49
CA SER A 94 -4.90 -1.30 -7.20
C SER A 94 -4.77 -1.14 -8.72
N ILE A 95 -4.45 0.07 -9.21
CA ILE A 95 -4.23 0.34 -10.64
C ILE A 95 -3.05 -0.48 -11.16
N LEU A 96 -1.91 -0.47 -10.47
CA LEU A 96 -0.75 -1.28 -10.86
C LEU A 96 -1.09 -2.77 -10.94
N SER A 97 -1.84 -3.27 -9.96
CA SER A 97 -2.33 -4.65 -9.95
C SER A 97 -3.27 -4.96 -11.13
N LEU A 98 -4.17 -4.03 -11.47
CA LEU A 98 -5.05 -4.17 -12.64
C LEU A 98 -4.25 -4.17 -13.95
N ILE A 99 -3.22 -3.35 -14.07
CA ILE A 99 -2.34 -3.34 -15.25
C ILE A 99 -1.62 -4.69 -15.38
N GLY A 100 -1.05 -5.22 -14.29
CA GLY A 100 -0.41 -6.54 -14.29
C GLY A 100 -1.38 -7.67 -14.69
N LEU A 101 -2.63 -7.62 -14.22
CA LEU A 101 -3.68 -8.56 -14.62
C LEU A 101 -4.07 -8.41 -16.10
N TYR A 102 -4.22 -7.17 -16.56
CA TYR A 102 -4.55 -6.89 -17.96
C TYR A 102 -3.46 -7.41 -18.89
N MET A 103 -2.19 -7.15 -18.56
CA MET A 103 -1.04 -7.65 -19.30
C MET A 103 -1.02 -9.18 -19.39
N TYR A 104 -1.33 -9.89 -18.31
CA TYR A 104 -1.53 -11.34 -18.33
C TYR A 104 -2.60 -11.76 -19.34
N ILE A 105 -3.77 -11.11 -19.33
CA ILE A 105 -4.90 -11.43 -20.22
C ILE A 105 -4.54 -11.24 -21.70
N VAL A 106 -3.81 -10.17 -22.04
CA VAL A 106 -3.43 -9.87 -23.43
C VAL A 106 -2.13 -10.56 -23.87
N GLY A 107 -1.50 -11.34 -22.98
CA GLY A 107 -0.24 -12.04 -23.25
C GLY A 107 0.98 -11.11 -23.35
N ALA A 108 0.90 -9.89 -22.83
CA ALA A 108 2.04 -8.97 -22.76
C ALA A 108 2.88 -9.29 -21.53
N VAL A 109 4.20 -9.42 -21.67
CA VAL A 109 5.11 -9.71 -20.55
C VAL A 109 6.19 -8.64 -20.43
N HIS A 110 6.62 -8.38 -19.20
CA HIS A 110 7.83 -7.61 -18.97
C HIS A 110 9.05 -8.47 -19.32
N ILE A 111 9.93 -7.97 -20.19
CA ILE A 111 11.26 -8.55 -20.37
C ILE A 111 12.14 -7.92 -19.30
N LEU A 112 12.34 -8.65 -18.20
CA LEU A 112 13.24 -8.26 -17.13
C LEU A 112 14.65 -8.72 -17.52
N ILE A 113 15.57 -7.76 -17.70
CA ILE A 113 16.99 -7.99 -17.98
C ILE A 113 17.75 -8.15 -16.66
#